data_AF-A0A3G8RAU4-F1
#
_entry.id   AF-A0A3G8RAU4-F1
#
_cell.length_a   1.000
_cell.length_b   1.000
_cell.length_c   1.000
_cell.angle_alpha   90.00
_cell.angle_beta   90.00
_cell.angle_gamma   90.00
#
_symmetry.space_group_name_H-M   'P 1'
#
loop_
_entity.id
_entity.type
_entity.pdbx_description
1 polymer ?
#
loop_
_entity_poly.entity_id
_entity_poly.type
_entity_poly.pdbx_seq_one_letter_code
_entity_poly.pdbx_strand_id
1 'polypeptide(L)' 'MLEKYVGQIVEIVYMDRKGKLSHRQIEVHRVQNGLIRATCLQTGQPRVFRLDHVLAWHPVTRTA' A
#
# COMPACT_ATOMS: atom_id res chain seq x y z
N MET A 1 11.91 -3.15 -4.81
CA MET A 1 11.10 -1.94 -4.57
C MET A 1 9.62 -2.29 -4.69
N LEU A 2 8.70 -1.41 -4.26
CA LEU A 2 7.26 -1.72 -4.11
C LEU A 2 6.55 -1.93 -5.48
N GLU A 3 7.13 -1.39 -6.55
CA GLU A 3 6.78 -1.57 -7.97
C GLU A 3 6.65 -3.06 -8.36
N LYS A 4 7.46 -3.94 -7.76
CA LYS A 4 7.46 -5.39 -8.10
C LYS A 4 6.18 -6.11 -7.68
N TYR A 5 5.34 -5.46 -6.88
CA TYR A 5 4.09 -6.01 -6.36
C TYR A 5 2.86 -5.47 -7.09
N VAL A 6 3.01 -4.80 -8.23
CA VAL A 6 1.86 -4.45 -9.08
C VAL A 6 1.06 -5.71 -9.41
N GLY A 7 -0.26 -5.66 -9.20
CA GLY A 7 -1.19 -6.78 -9.31
C GLY A 7 -1.25 -7.69 -8.07
N GLN A 8 -0.56 -7.35 -6.98
CA GLN A 8 -0.55 -8.13 -5.74
C GLN A 8 -1.08 -7.34 -4.56
N ILE A 9 -1.49 -8.08 -3.52
CA ILE A 9 -1.87 -7.52 -2.22
C ILE A 9 -0.63 -7.39 -1.35
N VAL A 10 -0.43 -6.19 -0.82
CA VAL A 10 0.66 -5.85 0.09
C VAL A 10 0.07 -5.26 1.35
N GLU A 11 0.54 -5.70 2.51
CA GLU A 11 0.30 -4.99 3.76
C GLU A 11 1.38 -3.93 3.95
N ILE A 12 0.96 -2.70 4.26
CA ILE A 12 1.85 -1.56 4.50
C ILE A 12 1.63 -0.99 5.90
N VAL A 13 2.73 -0.54 6.52
CA VAL A 13 2.69 0.39 7.66
C VAL A 13 2.76 1.81 7.08
N TYR A 14 1.63 2.52 7.14
CA TYR A 14 1.49 3.85 6.54
C TYR A 14 1.36 4.93 7.61
N MET A 15 2.17 5.98 7.48
CA MET A 15 2.11 7.18 8.32
C MET A 15 1.37 8.29 7.60
N ASP A 16 0.28 8.79 8.18
CA ASP A 16 -0.39 9.96 7.63
C ASP A 16 0.36 11.27 7.92
N ARG A 17 -0.13 12.39 7.36
CA ARG A 17 0.51 13.71 7.53
C ARG A 17 0.47 14.25 8.97
N LYS A 18 -0.33 13.65 9.84
CA LYS A 18 -0.40 14.00 11.28
C LYS A 18 0.46 13.07 12.13
N GLY A 19 1.24 12.18 11.50
CA GLY A 19 2.10 11.21 12.19
C GLY A 19 1.35 9.97 12.69
N LYS A 20 0.07 9.79 12.34
CA LYS A 20 -0.69 8.62 12.77
C LYS A 20 -0.34 7.41 11.91
N LEU A 21 0.07 6.33 12.57
CA LEU A 21 0.37 5.05 11.94
C LEU A 21 -0.92 4.25 11.70
N SER A 22 -0.95 3.54 10.57
CA SER A 22 -2.01 2.59 10.23
C SER A 22 -1.46 1.40 9.46
N HIS A 23 -1.94 0.21 9.79
CA HIS A 23 -1.75 -1.00 8.98
C HIS A 23 -2.81 -1.03 7.89
N ARG A 24 -2.40 -1.26 6.63
CA ARG A 24 -3.33 -1.29 5.49
C ARG A 24 -2.96 -2.41 4.54
N GLN A 25 -3.94 -3.23 4.18
CA GLN A 25 -3.81 -4.11 3.03
C GLN A 25 -4.29 -3.36 1.78
N ILE A 26 -3.43 -3.32 0.78
CA ILE A 26 -3.66 -2.61 -0.47
C ILE A 26 -3.38 -3.53 -1.65
N GLU A 27 -4.24 -3.48 -2.67
CA GLU A 27 -3.95 -4.08 -3.96
C GLU A 27 -3.24 -3.03 -4.83
N VAL A 28 -1.98 -3.30 -5.21
CA VAL A 28 -1.14 -2.31 -5.91
C VAL A 28 -1.45 -2.30 -7.40
N HIS A 29 -1.89 -1.15 -7.93
CA HIS A 29 -2.21 -1.01 -9.36
C HIS A 29 -1.07 -0.37 -10.16
N ARG A 30 -0.39 0.61 -9.56
CA ARG A 30 0.74 1.31 -10.20
C ARG A 30 1.59 1.99 -9.13
N VAL A 31 2.90 1.93 -9.31
CA VAL A 31 3.85 2.74 -8.53
C VAL A 31 4.63 3.61 -9.52
N GLN A 32 4.54 4.93 -9.35
CA GLN A 32 5.19 5.89 -10.24
C GLN A 32 5.34 7.24 -9.54
N ASN A 33 6.46 7.93 -9.75
CA ASN A 33 6.71 9.29 -9.22
C ASN A 33 6.50 9.39 -7.70
N GLY A 34 6.92 8.37 -6.94
CA GLY A 34 6.75 8.32 -5.48
C GLY A 34 5.31 8.15 -5.00
N LEU A 35 4.37 7.79 -5.90
CA LEU A 35 2.97 7.54 -5.57
C LEU A 35 2.61 6.08 -5.86
N ILE A 36 1.82 5.51 -4.97
CA ILE A 36 1.23 4.17 -5.09
C ILE A 36 -0.26 4.35 -5.33
N ARG A 37 -0.74 4.01 -6.53
CA ARG A 37 -2.17 3.88 -6.81
C ARG A 37 -2.59 2.47 -6.44
N ALA A 38 -3.59 2.34 -5.57
CA ALA A 38 -4.02 1.06 -5.05
C ALA A 38 -5.49 1.05 -4.67
N THR A 39 -6.10 -0.12 -4.54
CA THR A 39 -7.37 -0.29 -3.82
C THR A 39 -7.04 -0.53 -2.35
N CYS A 40 -7.59 0.28 -1.45
CA CYS A 40 -7.47 0.05 -0.01
C CYS A 40 -8.51 -0.99 0.41
N LEU A 41 -8.09 -2.20 0.75
CA LEU A 41 -9.01 -3.32 1.03
C LEU A 41 -9.82 -3.10 2.31
N GLN A 42 -9.32 -2.29 3.25
CA GLN A 42 -10.08 -1.93 4.45
C GLN A 42 -11.34 -1.10 4.13
N THR A 43 -11.34 -0.33 3.04
CA THR A 43 -12.48 0.51 2.64
C THR A 43 -13.14 0.03 1.34
N GLY A 44 -12.50 -0.88 0.60
CA GLY A 44 -12.92 -1.30 -0.75
C GLY A 44 -12.82 -0.19 -1.81
N GLN A 45 -12.08 0.89 -1.54
CA GLN A 45 -12.07 2.09 -2.39
C GLN A 45 -10.67 2.36 -2.96
N PRO A 46 -10.57 2.91 -4.20
CA PRO A 46 -9.31 3.41 -4.74
C PRO A 46 -8.70 4.51 -3.86
N ARG A 47 -7.39 4.44 -3.64
CA ARG A 47 -6.63 5.44 -2.87
C ARG A 47 -5.21 5.59 -3.43
N VAL A 48 -4.69 6.81 -3.33
CA VAL A 48 -3.28 7.10 -3.61
C VAL A 48 -2.53 7.23 -2.29
N PHE A 49 -1.45 6.46 -2.15
CA PHE A 49 -0.52 6.54 -1.02
C PHE A 49 0.78 7.16 -1.50
N ARG A 50 1.46 7.89 -0.62
CA ARG A 50 2.82 8.36 -0.92
C ARG A 50 3.83 7.31 -0.49
N LEU A 51 4.80 7.01 -1.36
CA LEU A 51 5.82 6.00 -1.11
C LEU A 51 6.73 6.40 0.07
N ASP A 52 7.03 7.69 0.22
CA ASP A 52 7.82 8.26 1.32
C ASP A 52 7.10 8.20 2.69
N HIS A 53 5.81 7.87 2.72
CA HIS A 53 5.03 7.68 3.94
C HIS A 53 4.82 6.20 4.29
N VAL A 54 5.35 5.28 3.48
CA VAL A 54 5.36 3.84 3.77
C VAL A 54 6.61 3.51 4.56
N LEU A 55 6.44 3.10 5.83
CA LEU A 55 7.55 2.79 6.73
C LEU A 55 8.04 1.35 6.62
N ALA A 56 7.12 0.43 6.29
CA ALA A 56 7.40 -0.98 6.06
C ALA A 56 6.31 -1.57 5.17
N TRP A 57 6.61 -2.68 4.49
CA TRP A 57 5.62 -3.43 3.74
C TRP A 57 5.99 -4.92 3.64
N HIS A 58 4.99 -5.78 3.49
CA HIS A 58 5.20 -7.18 3.14
C HIS A 58 4.11 -7.68 2.17
N PRO A 59 4.44 -8.57 1.22
CA PRO A 59 3.43 -9.22 0.39
C PRO A 59 2.54 -10.12 1.25
N VAL A 60 1.23 -10.06 0.99
CA VAL A 60 0.27 -10.96 1.64
C VAL A 60 0.19 -12.23 0.81
N THR A 61 0.72 -13.34 1.34
CA THR A 61 0.52 -14.66 0.73
C THR A 61 -0.83 -15.17 1.21
N ARG A 62 -1.80 -15.34 0.30
CA ARG A 62 -3.00 -16.10 0.61
C ARG A 62 -2.60 -17.57 0.66
N THR A 63 -2.37 -18.11 1.85
CA THR A 63 -2.39 -19.56 2.03
C THR A 63 -3.83 -20.01 1.77
N ALA A 64 -3.98 -20.89 0.78
CA ALA A 64 -5.22 -21.58 0.45
C ALA A 64 -5.59 -22.58 1.55
#